data_AF-A0A3E1NJI5-F1
#
_entry.id   AF-A0A3E1NJI5-F1
#
_cell.length_a   1.000
_cell.length_b   1.000
_cell.length_c   1.000
_cell.angle_alpha   90.00
_cell.angle_beta   90.00
_cell.angle_gamma   90.00
#
_symmetry.space_group_name_H-M   'P 1'
#
loop_
_entity.id
_entity.type
_entity.pdbx_description
1 polymer ?
#
loop_
_entity_poly.entity_id
_entity_poly.type
_entity_poly.pdbx_seq_one_letter_code
_entity_poly.pdbx_strand_id
1 'polypeptide(L)'
;MIKEVIDSFIRHNDAIVNFLESDGRSEENKEELIPMYAAILRETRFNPALGLDFASVLLFTEDKSIFDEFELADIRAFFSSLMRLQEYNLENYTEAAHFEWAMMNNAETAKKIIGEGIDKARQKMEELSELLEKIKGE
;
A
#
# COMPACT_ATOMS: atom_id res chain seq x y z
N MET A 1 -2.74 19.90 22.30
CA MET A 1 -1.92 19.89 21.07
C MET A 1 -1.39 18.50 20.72
N ILE A 2 -0.39 17.92 21.41
CA ILE A 2 0.14 16.58 21.02
C ILE A 2 -0.94 15.49 21.17
N LYS A 3 -1.69 15.48 22.27
CA LYS A 3 -2.79 14.53 22.47
C LYS A 3 -3.86 14.62 21.37
N GLU A 4 -4.24 15.82 20.95
CA GLU A 4 -5.22 16.01 19.87
C GLU A 4 -4.70 15.49 18.52
N VAL A 5 -3.40 15.61 18.26
CA VAL A 5 -2.76 15.02 17.08
C VAL A 5 -2.84 13.50 17.14
N ILE A 6 -2.54 12.90 18.31
CA ILE A 6 -2.66 11.45 18.52
C ILE A 6 -4.11 10.99 18.32
N ASP A 7 -5.06 11.64 18.98
CA ASP A 7 -6.48 11.29 18.91
C ASP A 7 -7.01 11.44 17.47
N SER A 8 -6.58 12.49 16.75
CA SER A 8 -6.93 12.64 15.33
C SER A 8 -6.31 11.58 14.44
N PHE A 9 -5.08 11.14 14.74
CA PHE A 9 -4.41 10.08 13.98
C PHE A 9 -5.12 8.74 14.18
N ILE A 10 -5.47 8.40 15.42
CA ILE A 10 -6.26 7.20 15.76
C ILE A 10 -7.59 7.21 15.00
N ARG A 11 -8.33 8.32 15.07
CA ARG A 11 -9.62 8.44 14.38
C ARG A 11 -9.51 8.24 12.86
N HIS A 12 -8.46 8.77 12.21
CA HIS A 12 -8.27 8.53 10.78
C HIS A 12 -7.95 7.07 10.48
N ASN A 13 -7.16 6.40 11.34
CA ASN A 13 -6.90 4.97 11.20
C ASN A 13 -8.19 4.14 11.38
N ASP A 14 -9.02 4.49 12.36
CA ASP A 14 -10.31 3.82 12.57
C ASP A 14 -11.24 4.00 11.37
N ALA A 15 -11.26 5.19 10.76
CA ALA A 15 -12.03 5.44 9.54
C ALA A 15 -11.55 4.55 8.38
N ILE A 16 -10.24 4.35 8.24
CA ILE A 16 -9.64 3.45 7.24
C ILE A 16 -10.07 2.01 7.50
N VAL A 17 -9.95 1.55 8.75
CA VAL A 17 -10.35 0.18 9.13
C VAL A 17 -11.82 -0.04 8.83
N ASN A 18 -12.70 0.88 9.25
CA ASN A 18 -14.13 0.78 8.98
C ASN A 18 -14.44 0.70 7.48
N PHE A 19 -13.78 1.52 6.66
CA PHE A 19 -13.94 1.48 5.21
C PHE A 19 -13.51 0.14 4.61
N LEU A 20 -12.34 -0.38 5.02
CA LEU A 20 -11.83 -1.67 4.55
C LEU A 20 -12.70 -2.85 4.99
N GLU A 21 -13.31 -2.77 6.18
CA GLU A 21 -14.21 -3.79 6.72
C GLU A 21 -15.61 -3.75 6.11
N SER A 22 -16.10 -2.60 5.64
CA SER A 22 -17.42 -2.47 5.02
C SER A 22 -17.39 -2.83 3.53
N ASP A 23 -16.68 -2.05 2.74
CA ASP A 23 -16.81 -2.04 1.28
C ASP A 23 -15.46 -2.10 0.57
N GLY A 24 -14.39 -1.58 1.19
CA GLY A 24 -13.08 -1.36 0.56
C GLY A 24 -12.38 -2.65 0.11
N ARG A 25 -12.75 -3.81 0.65
CA ARG A 25 -12.23 -5.14 0.27
C ARG A 25 -13.16 -5.93 -0.65
N SER A 26 -14.23 -5.33 -1.15
CA SER A 26 -15.10 -6.01 -2.11
C SER A 26 -14.32 -6.33 -3.38
N GLU A 27 -14.31 -7.61 -3.77
CA GLU A 27 -13.82 -8.02 -5.09
C GLU A 27 -14.87 -7.81 -6.19
N GLU A 28 -16.13 -7.55 -5.81
CA GLU A 28 -17.24 -7.25 -6.71
C GLU A 28 -17.31 -5.73 -6.99
N ASN A 29 -17.51 -5.37 -8.26
CA ASN A 29 -17.69 -3.99 -8.76
C ASN A 29 -16.56 -3.00 -8.38
N LYS A 30 -15.31 -3.32 -8.76
CA LYS A 30 -14.13 -2.48 -8.50
C LYS A 30 -14.27 -1.05 -9.02
N GLU A 31 -15.07 -0.85 -10.05
CA GLU A 31 -15.40 0.44 -10.66
C GLU A 31 -16.06 1.38 -9.65
N GLU A 32 -16.97 0.87 -8.82
CA GLU A 32 -17.69 1.64 -7.81
C GLU A 32 -16.76 2.00 -6.63
N LEU A 33 -15.72 1.19 -6.40
CA LEU A 33 -14.75 1.41 -5.31
C LEU A 33 -13.78 2.56 -5.62
N ILE A 34 -13.44 2.81 -6.88
CA ILE A 34 -12.47 3.87 -7.26
C ILE A 34 -12.86 5.25 -6.70
N PRO A 35 -14.08 5.77 -6.93
CA PRO A 35 -14.48 7.05 -6.35
C PRO A 35 -14.55 7.00 -4.81
N MET A 36 -14.87 5.85 -4.21
CA MET A 36 -14.88 5.68 -2.75
C MET A 36 -13.47 5.76 -2.17
N TYR A 37 -12.51 5.05 -2.76
CA TYR A 37 -11.09 5.12 -2.40
C TYR A 37 -10.55 6.55 -2.53
N ALA A 38 -10.86 7.24 -3.63
CA ALA A 38 -10.45 8.63 -3.82
C ALA A 38 -11.02 9.56 -2.73
N ALA A 39 -12.26 9.33 -2.31
CA ALA A 39 -12.90 10.10 -1.23
C ALA A 39 -12.25 9.84 0.13
N ILE A 40 -12.10 8.57 0.53
CA ILE A 40 -11.51 8.22 1.84
C ILE A 40 -10.02 8.61 1.91
N LEU A 41 -9.27 8.51 0.81
CA LEU A 41 -7.90 9.00 0.73
C LEU A 41 -7.83 10.52 1.00
N ARG A 42 -8.73 11.32 0.41
CA ARG A 42 -8.76 12.77 0.68
C ARG A 42 -9.11 13.08 2.13
N GLU A 43 -10.07 12.36 2.71
CA GLU A 43 -10.47 12.52 4.12
C GLU A 43 -9.33 12.18 5.08
N THR A 44 -8.63 11.07 4.82
CA THR A 44 -7.57 10.52 5.67
C THR A 44 -6.19 11.12 5.36
N ARG A 45 -6.15 12.20 4.58
CA ARG A 45 -4.93 12.93 4.17
C ARG A 45 -3.91 12.04 3.45
N PHE A 46 -4.40 11.22 2.54
CA PHE A 46 -3.64 10.29 1.71
C PHE A 46 -2.86 9.31 2.55
N ASN A 47 -3.54 8.66 3.50
CA ASN A 47 -2.91 7.66 4.35
C ASN A 47 -2.29 6.56 3.46
N PRO A 48 -0.98 6.31 3.58
CA PRO A 48 -0.30 5.40 2.68
C PRO A 48 -0.71 3.93 2.84
N ALA A 49 -1.33 3.54 3.96
CA ALA A 49 -1.90 2.21 4.13
C ALA A 49 -2.98 1.89 3.10
N LEU A 50 -3.74 2.89 2.64
CA LEU A 50 -4.76 2.73 1.60
C LEU A 50 -4.20 2.82 0.17
N GLY A 51 -2.96 3.30 0.02
CA GLY A 51 -2.40 3.54 -1.30
C GLY A 51 -2.21 2.26 -2.12
N LEU A 52 -1.87 1.16 -1.43
CA LEU A 52 -1.69 -0.14 -2.08
C LEU A 52 -3.01 -0.72 -2.59
N ASP A 53 -4.02 -0.76 -1.72
CA ASP A 53 -5.36 -1.24 -2.08
C ASP A 53 -5.93 -0.42 -3.26
N PHE A 54 -5.75 0.90 -3.24
CA PHE A 54 -6.18 1.75 -4.33
C PHE A 54 -5.47 1.43 -5.65
N ALA A 55 -4.16 1.20 -5.63
CA ALA A 55 -3.41 0.80 -6.83
C ALA A 55 -3.93 -0.54 -7.39
N SER A 56 -4.25 -1.49 -6.52
CA SER A 56 -4.84 -2.78 -6.92
C SER A 56 -6.22 -2.61 -7.55
N VAL A 57 -7.09 -1.77 -6.98
CA VAL A 57 -8.41 -1.47 -7.57
C VAL A 57 -8.27 -0.86 -8.97
N LEU A 58 -7.33 0.08 -9.16
CA LEU A 58 -7.05 0.69 -10.47
C LEU A 58 -6.53 -0.31 -11.50
N LEU A 59 -5.79 -1.34 -11.08
CA LEU A 59 -5.23 -2.36 -11.99
C LEU A 59 -6.24 -3.41 -12.43
N PHE A 60 -7.21 -3.73 -11.57
CA PHE A 60 -8.12 -4.85 -11.77
C PHE A 60 -9.55 -4.43 -12.15
N THR A 61 -9.80 -3.14 -12.34
CA THR A 61 -11.07 -2.67 -12.87
C THR A 61 -11.28 -3.13 -14.31
N GLU A 62 -12.51 -3.54 -14.62
CA GLU A 62 -12.96 -3.92 -15.97
C GLU A 62 -13.34 -2.69 -16.81
N ASP A 63 -13.59 -1.53 -16.17
CA ASP A 63 -13.87 -0.28 -16.86
C ASP A 63 -12.62 0.29 -17.51
N LYS A 64 -12.49 0.01 -18.81
CA LYS A 64 -11.35 0.47 -19.59
C LYS A 64 -11.31 1.97 -19.83
N SER A 65 -12.40 2.70 -19.59
CA SER A 65 -12.43 4.15 -19.78
C SER A 65 -11.55 4.87 -18.76
N ILE A 66 -11.28 4.27 -17.60
CA ILE A 66 -10.40 4.89 -16.61
C ILE A 66 -8.93 4.91 -17.03
N PHE A 67 -8.53 4.04 -17.96
CA PHE A 67 -7.20 4.07 -18.56
C PHE A 67 -7.01 5.26 -19.51
N ASP A 68 -8.07 6.00 -19.84
CA ASP A 68 -7.94 7.30 -20.52
C ASP A 68 -7.51 8.41 -19.53
N GLU A 69 -7.59 8.17 -18.21
CA GLU A 69 -7.25 9.14 -17.16
C GLU A 69 -5.82 8.98 -16.61
N PHE A 70 -5.18 7.82 -16.81
CA PHE A 70 -3.81 7.54 -16.36
C PHE A 70 -3.12 6.46 -17.21
N GLU A 71 -1.78 6.46 -17.20
CA GLU A 71 -0.97 5.44 -17.87
C GLU A 71 -0.43 4.41 -16.88
N LEU A 72 -0.05 3.22 -17.36
CA LEU A 72 0.65 2.22 -16.52
C LEU A 72 1.95 2.77 -15.89
N ALA A 73 2.56 3.77 -16.54
CA ALA A 73 3.72 4.48 -16.00
C ALA A 73 3.38 5.27 -14.72
N ASP A 74 2.15 5.76 -14.56
CA ASP A 74 1.70 6.45 -13.36
C ASP A 74 1.54 5.47 -12.19
N ILE A 75 1.01 4.28 -12.45
CA ILE A 75 0.92 3.20 -11.44
C ILE A 75 2.32 2.78 -10.99
N ARG A 76 3.28 2.63 -11.91
CA ARG A 76 4.69 2.39 -11.57
C ARG A 76 5.24 3.48 -10.65
N ALA A 77 5.00 4.75 -10.98
CA ALA A 77 5.44 5.88 -10.17
C ALA A 77 4.77 5.86 -8.78
N PHE A 78 3.51 5.45 -8.71
CA PHE A 78 2.76 5.33 -7.48
C PHE A 78 3.34 4.24 -6.57
N PHE A 79 3.55 3.01 -7.06
CA PHE A 79 4.24 1.95 -6.31
C PHE A 79 5.63 2.38 -5.83
N SER A 80 6.40 3.05 -6.71
CA SER A 80 7.72 3.58 -6.34
C SER A 80 7.63 4.60 -5.19
N SER A 81 6.56 5.39 -5.15
CA SER A 81 6.33 6.34 -4.05
C SER A 81 5.99 5.63 -2.73
N LEU A 82 5.16 4.57 -2.78
CA LEU A 82 4.73 3.80 -1.62
C LEU A 82 5.90 3.04 -0.99
N MET A 83 6.76 2.40 -1.79
CA MET A 83 7.98 1.75 -1.29
C MET A 83 8.91 2.73 -0.56
N ARG A 84 9.07 3.95 -1.06
CA ARG A 84 9.90 4.97 -0.38
C ARG A 84 9.27 5.46 0.92
N LEU A 85 7.95 5.64 0.93
CA LEU A 85 7.22 6.17 2.08
C LEU A 85 7.07 5.14 3.20
N GLN A 86 6.88 3.87 2.83
CA GLN A 86 6.68 2.75 3.75
C GLN A 86 7.72 1.67 3.48
N GLU A 87 9.00 1.99 3.69
CA GLU A 87 10.13 1.14 3.29
C GLU A 87 10.18 -0.26 3.93
N TYR A 88 9.44 -0.49 5.03
CA TYR A 88 9.30 -1.80 5.68
C TYR A 88 7.93 -2.45 5.46
N ASN A 89 7.02 -1.83 4.71
CA ASN A 89 5.77 -2.47 4.32
C ASN A 89 6.05 -3.45 3.16
N LEU A 90 6.16 -4.73 3.50
CA LEU A 90 6.56 -5.80 2.57
C LEU A 90 5.54 -6.05 1.46
N GLU A 91 4.29 -5.67 1.68
CA GLU A 91 3.22 -5.80 0.71
C GLU A 91 3.49 -4.93 -0.53
N ASN A 92 3.95 -3.69 -0.32
CA ASN A 92 4.31 -2.77 -1.40
C ASN A 92 5.37 -3.36 -2.35
N TYR A 93 6.38 -4.05 -1.80
CA TYR A 93 7.43 -4.68 -2.62
C TYR A 93 6.90 -5.89 -3.39
N THR A 94 5.99 -6.66 -2.78
CA THR A 94 5.42 -7.86 -3.40
C THR A 94 4.54 -7.47 -4.58
N GLU A 95 3.62 -6.52 -4.38
CA GLU A 95 2.72 -6.04 -5.42
C GLU A 95 3.47 -5.27 -6.52
N ALA A 96 4.45 -4.42 -6.18
CA ALA A 96 5.26 -3.72 -7.17
C ALA A 96 6.09 -4.69 -8.05
N ALA A 97 6.66 -5.74 -7.46
CA ALA A 97 7.38 -6.76 -8.21
C ALA A 97 6.44 -7.58 -9.11
N HIS A 98 5.27 -7.94 -8.59
CA HIS A 98 4.25 -8.64 -9.37
C HIS A 98 3.77 -7.78 -10.55
N PHE A 99 3.49 -6.50 -10.32
CA PHE A 99 3.14 -5.54 -11.37
C PHE A 99 4.21 -5.44 -12.46
N GLU A 100 5.49 -5.26 -12.11
CA GLU A 100 6.57 -5.19 -13.10
C GLU A 100 6.68 -6.49 -13.92
N TRP A 101 6.50 -7.64 -13.29
CA TRP A 101 6.61 -8.93 -13.97
C TRP A 101 5.39 -9.25 -14.84
N ALA A 102 4.18 -9.19 -14.28
CA ALA A 102 2.95 -9.65 -14.91
C ALA A 102 2.33 -8.61 -15.85
N MET A 103 2.41 -7.32 -15.51
CA MET A 103 1.78 -6.24 -16.30
C MET A 103 2.75 -5.56 -17.25
N MET A 104 3.99 -5.31 -16.80
CA MET A 104 4.99 -4.59 -17.60
C MET A 104 5.96 -5.51 -18.35
N ASN A 105 5.87 -6.84 -18.17
CA ASN A 105 6.76 -7.85 -18.76
C ASN A 105 8.26 -7.55 -18.51
N ASN A 106 8.58 -7.11 -17.29
CA ASN A 106 9.90 -6.61 -16.89
C ASN A 106 10.48 -7.42 -15.71
N ALA A 107 10.85 -8.66 -16.00
CA ALA A 107 11.32 -9.60 -14.97
C ALA A 107 12.58 -9.14 -14.23
N GLU A 108 13.50 -8.41 -14.88
CA GLU A 108 14.73 -7.94 -14.24
C GLU A 108 14.44 -6.88 -13.17
N THR A 109 13.50 -5.97 -13.44
CA THR A 109 13.10 -4.96 -12.44
C THR A 109 12.32 -5.62 -11.29
N ALA A 110 11.43 -6.55 -11.60
CA ALA A 110 10.70 -7.31 -10.58
C ALA A 110 11.64 -8.04 -9.60
N LYS A 111 12.67 -8.72 -10.11
CA LYS A 111 13.70 -9.38 -9.29
C LYS A 111 14.43 -8.41 -8.37
N LYS A 112 14.76 -7.22 -8.87
CA LYS A 112 15.41 -6.19 -8.07
C LYS A 112 14.50 -5.74 -6.93
N ILE A 113 13.24 -5.40 -7.23
CA ILE A 113 12.26 -4.92 -6.24
C ILE A 113 12.06 -5.98 -5.14
N ILE A 114 11.80 -7.24 -5.51
CA ILE A 114 11.55 -8.27 -4.50
C ILE A 114 12.81 -8.59 -3.68
N GLY A 115 14.00 -8.49 -4.27
CA GLY A 115 15.26 -8.60 -3.56
C GLY A 115 15.40 -7.52 -2.48
N GLU A 116 15.13 -6.26 -2.83
CA GLU A 116 15.11 -5.13 -1.88
C GLU A 116 14.11 -5.38 -0.74
N GLY A 117 12.89 -5.85 -1.07
CA GLY A 117 11.88 -6.19 -0.07
C GLY A 117 12.30 -7.30 0.89
N ILE A 118 12.96 -8.35 0.40
CA ILE A 118 13.52 -9.44 1.22
C ILE A 118 14.58 -8.91 2.18
N ASP A 119 15.47 -8.04 1.71
CA ASP A 119 16.53 -7.48 2.55
C ASP A 119 15.95 -6.57 3.65
N LYS A 120 14.93 -5.76 3.32
CA LYS A 120 14.17 -4.97 4.31
C LYS A 120 13.46 -5.85 5.34
N ALA A 121 12.87 -6.97 4.92
CA ALA A 121 12.24 -7.93 5.81
C ALA A 121 13.25 -8.51 6.81
N ARG A 122 14.42 -8.93 6.33
CA ARG A 122 15.51 -9.44 7.18
C ARG A 122 15.94 -8.42 8.22
N GLN A 123 16.21 -7.19 7.79
CA GLN A 123 16.57 -6.10 8.71
C GLN A 123 15.51 -5.91 9.79
N LYS A 124 14.22 -5.89 9.43
CA LYS A 124 13.16 -5.69 10.41
C LYS A 124 12.99 -6.86 11.38
N MET A 125 13.18 -8.09 10.91
CA MET A 125 13.18 -9.28 11.77
C MET A 125 14.33 -9.24 12.79
N GLU A 126 15.51 -8.78 12.39
CA GLU A 126 16.65 -8.61 13.29
C GLU A 126 16.32 -7.59 14.39
N GLU A 127 15.82 -6.41 14.04
CA GLU A 127 15.38 -5.39 15.00
C GLU A 127 14.34 -5.92 16.00
N LEU A 128 13.33 -6.65 15.51
CA LEU A 128 12.28 -7.23 16.35
C LEU A 128 12.85 -8.30 17.29
N SER A 129 13.77 -9.13 16.79
CA SER A 129 14.42 -10.18 17.59
C SER A 129 15.28 -9.58 18.69
N GLU A 130 16.07 -8.54 18.38
CA GLU A 130 16.88 -7.82 19.37
C GLU A 130 16.01 -7.17 20.46
N LEU A 131 14.89 -6.56 20.08
CA LEU A 131 13.96 -5.98 21.05
C LEU A 131 13.34 -7.04 21.96
N LEU A 132 12.93 -8.17 21.40
CA LEU A 132 12.38 -9.29 22.18
C LEU A 132 13.40 -9.82 23.20
N GLU A 133 14.65 -9.98 22.80
CA GLU A 133 15.71 -10.45 23.72
C GLU A 133 15.98 -9.45 24.85
N LYS A 134 15.92 -8.14 24.58
CA LYS A 134 16.00 -7.12 25.64
C LYS A 134 14.86 -7.22 26.63
N ILE A 135 13.62 -7.40 26.15
CA ILE A 135 12.43 -7.54 27.01
C ILE A 135 12.52 -8.81 27.87
N LYS A 136 13.01 -9.93 27.34
CA LYS A 136 13.19 -11.17 28.10
C LYS A 136 14.29 -11.09 29.18
N GLY A 137 15.22 -10.16 29.03
CA GLY A 137 16.32 -9.92 29.97
C GLY A 137 15.95 -9.04 31.18
N GLU A 138 14.74 -8.49 31.21
CA GLU A 138 14.14 -7.77 32.36
C GLU A 138 13.40 -8.73 33.30
#